data_AF-A0A918G5R3-F1
#
_entry.id   AF-A0A918G5R3-F1
#
_cell.length_a   1.000
_cell.length_b   1.000
_cell.length_c   1.000
_cell.angle_alpha   90.00
_cell.angle_beta   90.00
_cell.angle_gamma   90.00
#
_symmetry.space_group_name_H-M   'P 1'
#
loop_
_entity.id
_entity.type
_entity.pdbx_description
1 polymer ?
#
loop_
_entity_poly.entity_id
_entity_poly.type
_entity_poly.pdbx_seq_one_letter_code
_entity_poly.pdbx_strand_id
1 'polypeptide(L)'
;MPRIALVTCRPAPDIGADRDLPVLARALADAGADVRVEVWDDDRVDWDAFDLVLIRSTWDYSRRPAEFLAWAERVPRLANPAGVVRWNADKRYLGDLAAAGVPVVPTRYLAPGDTAGLPRDHEYVIKPASGAGARYAARYTPDEHATAVR
;
A
#
# COMPACT_ATOMS: atom_id res chain seq x y z
N MET A 1 -6.74 -28.81 -7.22
CA MET A 1 -7.20 -27.77 -6.30
C MET A 1 -6.18 -26.65 -6.33
N PRO A 2 -6.53 -25.44 -6.79
CA PRO A 2 -5.58 -24.34 -6.88
C PRO A 2 -5.08 -23.96 -5.48
N ARG A 3 -3.78 -23.73 -5.34
CA ARG A 3 -3.13 -23.28 -4.11
C ARG A 3 -2.97 -21.78 -4.14
N ILE A 4 -3.61 -21.07 -3.21
CA ILE A 4 -3.65 -19.60 -3.19
C ILE A 4 -3.00 -19.09 -1.90
N ALA A 5 -1.97 -18.27 -2.04
CA ALA A 5 -1.40 -17.51 -0.93
C ALA A 5 -2.11 -16.16 -0.80
N LEU A 6 -2.77 -15.93 0.33
CA LEU A 6 -3.25 -14.61 0.77
C LEU A 6 -2.16 -13.97 1.63
N VAL A 7 -1.50 -12.95 1.08
CA VAL A 7 -0.29 -12.39 1.70
C VAL A 7 -0.64 -11.27 2.68
N THR A 8 -0.10 -11.38 3.89
CA THR A 8 -0.25 -10.43 4.99
C THR A 8 1.12 -10.06 5.58
N CYS A 9 1.14 -9.27 6.65
CA CYS A 9 2.35 -9.01 7.46
C CYS A 9 2.20 -9.55 8.88
N ARG A 10 3.29 -9.57 9.64
CA ARG A 10 3.24 -9.94 11.06
C ARG A 10 2.36 -8.94 11.83
N PRO A 11 1.53 -9.38 12.78
CA PRO A 11 0.79 -8.48 13.66
C PRO A 11 1.74 -7.54 14.42
N ALA A 12 1.36 -6.27 14.52
CA ALA A 12 2.07 -5.28 15.33
C ALA A 12 1.05 -4.29 15.95
N PRO A 13 1.37 -3.64 17.09
CA PRO A 13 0.41 -2.78 17.80
C PRO A 13 -0.21 -1.66 16.96
N ASP A 14 0.52 -1.14 15.98
CA ASP A 14 0.10 -0.04 15.10
C ASP A 14 -0.28 -0.51 13.68
N ILE A 15 -0.59 -1.80 13.54
CA ILE A 15 -1.12 -2.41 12.32
C ILE A 15 -2.50 -2.99 12.67
N GLY A 16 -3.53 -2.51 11.97
CA GLY A 16 -4.89 -3.02 12.15
C GLY A 16 -5.02 -4.49 11.78
N ALA A 17 -6.12 -5.11 12.19
CA ALA A 17 -6.49 -6.44 11.70
C ALA A 17 -7.20 -6.32 10.34
N ASP A 18 -6.83 -7.16 9.39
CA ASP A 18 -7.55 -7.32 8.12
C ASP A 18 -8.85 -8.09 8.35
N ARG A 19 -9.98 -7.37 8.37
CA ARG A 19 -11.31 -7.96 8.57
C ARG A 19 -11.82 -8.70 7.33
N ASP A 20 -11.26 -8.40 6.16
CA ASP A 20 -11.67 -9.03 4.90
C ASP A 20 -10.95 -10.36 4.69
N LEU A 21 -9.74 -10.51 5.24
CA LEU A 21 -8.90 -11.70 5.06
C LEU A 21 -9.60 -13.01 5.48
N PRO A 22 -10.25 -13.14 6.66
CA PRO A 22 -10.96 -14.37 7.02
C PRO A 22 -12.15 -14.66 6.10
N VAL A 23 -12.87 -13.62 5.66
CA VAL A 23 -14.04 -13.75 4.78
C VAL A 23 -13.60 -14.23 3.39
N LEU A 24 -12.55 -13.63 2.84
CA LEU A 24 -11.97 -14.02 1.55
C LEU A 24 -11.40 -15.44 1.61
N ALA A 25 -10.65 -15.78 2.67
CA ALA A 25 -10.09 -17.11 2.84
C ALA A 25 -11.18 -18.18 2.86
N ARG A 26 -12.29 -17.91 3.57
CA ARG A 26 -13.45 -18.79 3.62
C ARG A 26 -14.10 -18.95 2.25
N ALA A 27 -14.36 -17.84 1.56
CA ALA A 27 -15.00 -17.87 0.24
C ALA A 27 -14.18 -18.64 -0.81
N LEU A 28 -12.85 -18.49 -0.80
CA LEU A 28 -11.95 -19.23 -1.68
C LEU A 28 -11.89 -20.73 -1.34
N ALA A 29 -11.89 -21.08 -0.05
CA ALA A 29 -11.95 -22.47 0.38
C ALA A 29 -13.28 -23.13 0.01
N ASP A 30 -14.41 -22.44 0.19
CA ASP A 30 -15.73 -22.91 -0.22
C ASP A 30 -15.84 -23.07 -1.75
N ALA A 31 -15.06 -22.30 -2.52
CA ALA A 31 -14.90 -22.45 -3.97
C ALA A 31 -13.91 -23.58 -4.38
N GLY A 32 -13.33 -24.31 -3.42
CA GLY A 32 -12.48 -25.47 -3.66
C GLY A 32 -10.99 -25.16 -3.87
N ALA A 33 -10.47 -24.08 -3.29
CA ALA A 33 -9.03 -23.76 -3.26
C ALA A 33 -8.35 -24.22 -1.95
N ASP A 34 -7.04 -24.55 -2.02
CA ASP A 34 -6.16 -24.68 -0.85
C ASP A 34 -5.63 -23.28 -0.52
N VAL A 35 -6.19 -22.65 0.50
CA VAL A 35 -5.86 -21.27 0.86
C VAL A 35 -4.88 -21.25 2.02
N ARG A 36 -3.78 -20.52 1.85
CA ARG A 36 -2.82 -20.25 2.94
C ARG A 36 -2.69 -18.75 3.16
N VAL A 37 -2.65 -18.35 4.42
CA VAL A 37 -2.31 -16.99 4.82
C VAL A 37 -0.83 -16.97 5.13
N GLU A 38 -0.06 -16.24 4.34
CA GLU A 38 1.40 -16.22 4.43
C GLU A 38 1.91 -14.80 4.71
N VAL A 39 3.02 -14.71 5.44
CA VAL A 39 3.67 -13.45 5.75
C VAL A 39 4.68 -13.14 4.65
N TRP A 40 4.62 -11.93 4.07
CA TRP A 40 5.43 -11.59 2.89
C TRP A 40 6.95 -11.68 3.13
N ASP A 41 7.41 -11.37 4.34
CA ASP A 41 8.83 -11.38 4.72
C ASP A 41 9.25 -12.65 5.50
N ASP A 42 8.48 -13.74 5.38
CA ASP A 42 8.89 -15.03 5.92
C ASP A 42 9.67 -15.82 4.87
N ASP A 43 11.01 -15.84 5.01
CA ASP A 43 11.94 -16.55 4.12
C ASP A 43 11.73 -18.06 4.03
N ARG A 44 10.86 -18.63 4.88
CA ARG A 44 10.51 -20.06 4.86
C ARG A 44 9.37 -20.39 3.90
N VAL A 45 8.69 -19.37 3.34
CA VAL A 45 7.57 -19.57 2.42
C VAL A 45 8.09 -19.91 1.03
N ASP A 46 7.74 -21.10 0.55
CA ASP A 46 7.99 -21.50 -0.83
C ASP A 46 6.91 -20.91 -1.75
N TRP A 47 7.18 -19.73 -2.31
CA TRP A 47 6.26 -19.04 -3.21
C TRP A 47 5.98 -19.82 -4.51
N ASP A 48 6.92 -20.67 -4.94
CA ASP A 48 6.74 -21.50 -6.13
C ASP A 48 5.72 -22.62 -5.92
N ALA A 49 5.34 -22.91 -4.68
CA ALA A 49 4.34 -23.90 -4.33
C ALA A 49 2.88 -23.44 -4.54
N PHE A 50 2.65 -22.16 -4.81
CA PHE A 50 1.32 -21.56 -5.00
C PHE A 50 1.00 -21.31 -6.48
N ASP A 51 -0.23 -21.56 -6.90
CA ASP A 51 -0.71 -21.24 -8.24
C ASP A 51 -1.04 -19.74 -8.40
N LEU A 52 -1.32 -19.05 -7.29
CA LEU A 52 -1.60 -17.62 -7.23
C LEU A 52 -1.13 -17.02 -5.91
N VAL A 53 -0.46 -15.86 -5.97
CA VAL A 53 -0.09 -15.07 -4.80
C VAL A 53 -0.84 -13.74 -4.81
N LEU A 54 -1.64 -13.48 -3.77
CA LEU A 54 -2.51 -12.31 -3.69
C LEU A 54 -2.14 -11.44 -2.49
N ILE A 55 -1.65 -10.22 -2.74
CA ILE A 55 -1.41 -9.23 -1.70
C ILE A 55 -2.73 -8.80 -1.06
N ARG A 56 -2.81 -8.88 0.28
CA ARG A 56 -3.96 -8.42 1.07
C ARG A 56 -3.54 -7.32 2.03
N SER A 57 -2.90 -7.69 3.14
CA SER A 57 -2.66 -6.83 4.30
C SER A 57 -1.19 -6.72 4.66
N THR A 58 -0.31 -6.57 3.66
CA THR A 58 1.12 -6.31 3.83
C THR A 58 1.41 -4.87 4.29
N TRP A 59 0.60 -4.31 5.19
CA TRP A 59 0.52 -2.88 5.48
C TRP A 59 1.79 -2.28 6.10
N ASP A 60 2.66 -3.12 6.66
CA ASP A 60 4.00 -2.75 7.11
C ASP A 60 4.95 -2.37 5.97
N TYR A 61 4.62 -2.65 4.70
CA TYR A 61 5.41 -2.26 3.53
C TYR A 61 5.75 -0.77 3.55
N SER A 62 4.84 0.06 4.06
CA SER A 62 5.01 1.51 4.17
C SER A 62 6.23 1.92 4.99
N ARG A 63 6.75 1.04 5.85
CA ARG A 63 7.98 1.24 6.63
C ARG A 63 9.21 0.62 5.97
N ARG A 64 9.00 -0.35 5.08
CA ARG A 64 10.05 -1.13 4.41
C ARG A 64 9.80 -1.20 2.89
N PRO A 65 9.63 -0.05 2.20
CA PRO A 65 9.15 -0.04 0.82
C PRO A 65 10.13 -0.71 -0.13
N ALA A 66 11.44 -0.50 0.05
CA ALA A 66 12.45 -1.12 -0.80
C ALA A 66 12.46 -2.66 -0.69
N GLU A 67 12.37 -3.18 0.53
CA GLU A 67 12.32 -4.62 0.80
C GLU A 67 11.05 -5.25 0.23
N PHE A 68 9.90 -4.61 0.44
CA PHE A 68 8.62 -5.07 -0.11
C PHE A 68 8.60 -5.08 -1.64
N LEU A 69 9.13 -4.04 -2.29
CA LEU A 69 9.19 -4.00 -3.75
C LEU A 69 10.14 -5.06 -4.31
N ALA A 70 11.28 -5.29 -3.65
CA ALA A 70 12.21 -6.36 -4.03
C ALA A 70 11.62 -7.76 -3.80
N TRP A 71 10.76 -7.93 -2.80
CA TRP A 71 9.96 -9.15 -2.62
C TRP A 71 8.95 -9.31 -3.76
N ALA A 72 8.15 -8.28 -4.07
CA ALA A 72 7.12 -8.33 -5.11
C ALA A 72 7.69 -8.64 -6.50
N GLU A 73 8.94 -8.24 -6.78
CA GLU A 73 9.64 -8.60 -8.03
C GLU A 73 10.07 -10.06 -8.12
N ARG A 74 10.36 -10.70 -6.98
CA ARG A 74 10.85 -12.08 -6.94
C ARG A 74 9.72 -13.10 -6.85
N VAL A 75 8.56 -12.71 -6.36
CA VAL A 75 7.42 -13.62 -6.16
C VAL A 75 6.79 -14.02 -7.50
N PRO A 76 6.73 -15.32 -7.82
CA PRO A 76 6.06 -15.81 -9.02
C PRO A 76 4.54 -15.68 -8.87
N ARG A 77 3.84 -15.52 -10.01
CA ARG A 77 2.37 -15.59 -10.09
C ARG A 77 1.65 -14.64 -9.12
N LEU A 78 2.27 -13.47 -8.89
CA LEU A 78 1.65 -12.36 -8.14
C LEU A 78 0.46 -11.81 -8.93
N ALA A 79 -0.73 -11.79 -8.33
CA ALA A 79 -1.98 -11.42 -8.98
C ALA A 79 -1.92 -10.02 -9.61
N ASN A 80 -1.29 -9.07 -8.90
CA ASN A 80 -0.93 -7.76 -9.45
C ASN A 80 0.55 -7.82 -9.84
N PRO A 81 0.91 -7.67 -11.14
CA PRO A 81 2.29 -7.70 -11.56
C PRO A 81 3.16 -6.69 -10.81
N ALA A 82 4.44 -7.02 -10.57
CA ALA A 82 5.36 -6.19 -9.78
C ALA A 82 5.43 -4.73 -10.27
N GLY A 83 5.30 -4.49 -11.57
CA GLY A 83 5.22 -3.14 -12.14
C GLY A 83 4.01 -2.34 -11.63
N VAL A 84 2.83 -2.96 -11.52
CA VAL A 84 1.62 -2.35 -10.95
C VAL A 84 1.79 -2.11 -9.45
N VAL A 85 2.38 -3.07 -8.73
CA VAL A 85 2.65 -2.93 -7.29
C VAL A 85 3.59 -1.76 -7.02
N ARG A 86 4.70 -1.66 -7.77
CA ARG A 86 5.64 -0.54 -7.69
C ARG A 86 4.98 0.79 -8.00
N TRP A 87 4.19 0.85 -9.06
CA TRP A 87 3.49 2.06 -9.46
C TRP A 87 2.49 2.52 -8.39
N ASN A 88 1.70 1.60 -7.82
CA ASN A 88 0.68 1.92 -6.84
C ASN A 88 1.23 2.21 -5.42
N ALA A 89 2.41 1.68 -5.06
CA ALA A 89 3.01 1.88 -3.74
C ALA A 89 3.36 3.35 -3.45
N ASP A 90 3.42 4.20 -4.47
CA ASP A 90 3.68 5.63 -4.36
C ASP A 90 2.55 6.47 -4.98
N LYS A 91 1.92 7.34 -4.18
CA LYS A 91 0.78 8.18 -4.59
C LYS A 91 1.08 9.17 -5.72
N ARG A 92 2.31 9.24 -6.24
CA ARG A 92 2.61 9.87 -7.53
C ARG A 92 1.84 9.26 -8.70
N TYR A 93 1.34 8.03 -8.57
CA TYR A 93 0.40 7.44 -9.53
C TYR A 93 -0.87 8.31 -9.76
N LEU A 94 -1.27 9.14 -8.79
CA LEU A 94 -2.41 10.05 -8.95
C LEU A 94 -2.14 11.12 -10.03
N GLY A 95 -0.88 11.53 -10.21
CA GLY A 95 -0.47 12.42 -11.29
C GLY A 95 -0.62 11.75 -12.67
N ASP A 96 -0.23 10.48 -12.77
CA ASP A 96 -0.39 9.69 -14.01
C ASP A 96 -1.87 9.49 -14.34
N LEU A 97 -2.71 9.22 -13.34
CA LEU A 97 -4.17 9.11 -13.49
C LEU A 97 -4.79 10.44 -13.94
N ALA A 98 -4.37 11.57 -13.35
CA ALA A 98 -4.83 12.90 -13.74
C ALA A 98 -4.45 13.21 -15.20
N ALA A 99 -3.21 12.89 -15.60
CA ALA A 99 -2.73 13.05 -16.97
C ALA A 99 -3.51 12.19 -17.97
N ALA A 100 -4.06 11.04 -17.53
CA ALA A 100 -4.96 10.19 -18.30
C ALA A 100 -6.44 10.65 -18.28
N GLY A 101 -6.76 11.78 -17.64
CA GLY A 101 -8.12 12.33 -17.58
C GLY A 101 -9.01 11.74 -16.50
N VAL A 102 -8.47 10.95 -15.57
CA VAL A 102 -9.21 10.44 -14.41
C VAL A 102 -9.35 11.55 -13.36
N PRO A 103 -10.56 11.86 -12.87
CA PRO A 103 -10.74 12.84 -11.80
C PRO A 103 -10.03 12.40 -10.52
N VAL A 104 -9.07 13.20 -10.06
CA VAL A 104 -8.35 13.00 -8.78
C VAL A 104 -8.43 14.26 -7.93
N VAL A 105 -8.18 14.12 -6.63
CA VAL A 105 -7.98 15.28 -5.76
C VAL A 105 -6.75 16.07 -6.25
N PRO A 106 -6.85 17.40 -6.46
CA PRO A 106 -5.71 18.22 -6.83
C PRO A 106 -4.54 17.99 -5.88
N THR A 107 -3.41 17.54 -6.42
CA THR A 107 -2.27 17.08 -5.63
C THR A 107 -1.00 17.79 -6.10
N ARG A 108 -0.30 18.44 -5.17
CA ARG A 108 1.06 18.96 -5.39
C ARG A 108 2.05 18.03 -4.70
N TYR A 109 3.14 17.71 -5.40
CA TYR A 109 4.24 16.91 -4.84
C TYR A 109 5.37 17.81 -4.38
N LEU A 110 5.96 17.49 -3.24
CA LEU A 110 7.13 18.15 -2.68
C LEU A 110 8.21 17.09 -2.45
N ALA A 111 9.39 17.30 -3.01
CA ALA A 111 10.58 16.48 -2.77
C ALA A 111 11.35 16.98 -1.53
N PRO A 112 12.19 16.13 -0.91
CA PRO A 112 13.12 16.58 0.12
C PRO A 112 13.98 17.75 -0.38
N GLY A 113 13.95 18.87 0.35
CA GLY A 113 14.66 20.09 -0.01
C GLY A 113 13.83 21.14 -0.76
N ASP A 114 12.61 20.79 -1.21
CA ASP A 114 11.70 21.77 -1.82
C ASP A 114 11.21 22.78 -0.79
N THR A 115 11.01 24.02 -1.23
CA THR A 115 10.31 25.03 -0.41
C THR A 115 8.81 24.73 -0.39
N ALA A 116 8.25 24.53 0.80
CA ALA A 116 6.84 24.21 0.99
C ALA A 116 5.94 25.44 0.76
N GLY A 117 5.53 25.68 -0.50
CA GLY A 117 4.51 26.67 -0.85
C GLY A 117 3.11 26.18 -0.54
N LEU A 118 2.79 26.00 0.74
CA LEU A 118 1.50 25.48 1.21
C LEU A 118 0.38 26.52 1.09
N PRO A 119 -0.89 26.11 0.85
CA PRO A 119 -2.04 27.01 0.75
C PRO A 119 -2.23 27.87 2.01
N ARG A 120 -2.78 29.07 1.83
CA ARG A 120 -3.05 30.04 2.92
C ARG A 120 -4.51 30.42 3.06
N ASP A 121 -5.35 29.99 2.15
CA ASP A 121 -6.73 30.45 1.96
C ASP A 121 -7.77 29.33 2.14
N HIS A 122 -7.34 28.07 2.19
CA HIS A 122 -8.21 26.92 2.38
C HIS A 122 -7.52 25.80 3.17
N GLU A 123 -8.31 24.83 3.63
CA GLU A 123 -7.81 23.65 4.31
C GLU A 123 -7.14 22.66 3.34
N TYR A 124 -6.10 21.98 3.80
CA TYR A 124 -5.37 20.99 3.01
C TYR A 124 -4.89 19.81 3.86
N VAL A 125 -4.46 18.75 3.18
CA VAL A 125 -3.86 17.56 3.81
C VAL A 125 -2.42 17.43 3.34
N ILE A 126 -1.49 17.29 4.29
CA ILE A 126 -0.14 16.82 4.02
C ILE A 126 -0.09 15.34 4.35
N LYS A 127 0.52 14.54 3.47
CA LYS A 127 0.75 13.11 3.70
C LYS A 127 1.96 12.63 2.90
N PRO A 128 2.65 11.56 3.35
CA PRO A 128 3.68 10.92 2.55
C PRO A 128 3.15 10.36 1.22
N ALA A 129 3.95 10.51 0.17
CA ALA A 129 3.66 9.91 -1.14
C ALA A 129 3.61 8.37 -1.03
N SER A 130 4.62 7.76 -0.39
CA SER A 130 4.61 6.35 0.02
C SER A 130 4.16 6.23 1.47
N GLY A 131 3.09 5.46 1.72
CA GLY A 131 2.52 5.31 3.06
C GLY A 131 1.12 4.70 3.08
N ALA A 132 0.75 4.08 4.19
CA ALA A 132 -0.56 3.42 4.41
C ALA A 132 -1.14 3.77 5.79
N GLY A 133 -2.45 3.55 5.98
CA GLY A 133 -3.11 3.67 7.28
C GLY A 133 -3.13 5.07 7.90
N ALA A 134 -3.22 6.13 7.09
CA ALA A 134 -3.18 7.54 7.51
C ALA A 134 -1.91 7.95 8.29
N ARG A 135 -0.87 7.12 8.30
CA ARG A 135 0.39 7.42 8.98
C ARG A 135 1.02 8.70 8.41
N TYR A 136 1.35 9.63 9.31
CA TYR A 136 1.89 10.95 8.99
C TYR A 136 1.00 11.80 8.07
N ALA A 137 -0.28 11.45 7.94
CA ALA A 137 -1.26 12.32 7.29
C ALA A 137 -1.85 13.27 8.34
N ALA A 138 -1.89 14.56 8.01
CA ALA A 138 -2.48 15.58 8.86
C ALA A 138 -3.25 16.58 8.01
N ARG A 139 -4.40 17.02 8.53
CA ARG A 139 -5.19 18.11 7.98
C ARG A 139 -4.75 19.41 8.64
N TYR A 140 -4.62 20.47 7.85
CA TYR A 140 -4.29 21.81 8.32
C TYR A 140 -5.31 22.82 7.79
N THR A 141 -5.69 23.74 8.65
CA THR A 141 -6.47 24.93 8.33
C THR A 141 -5.55 26.11 7.97
N PRO A 142 -6.07 27.20 7.39
CA PRO A 142 -5.29 28.42 7.14
C PRO A 142 -4.50 28.93 8.35
N ASP A 143 -5.09 28.88 9.55
CA ASP A 143 -4.47 29.35 10.80
C ASP A 143 -3.32 28.44 11.29
N GLU A 144 -3.26 27.19 10.80
CA GLU A 144 -2.23 26.22 11.17
C GLU A 144 -1.05 26.19 10.17
N HIS A 145 -0.98 27.14 9.23
CA HIS A 145 0.07 27.21 8.21
C HIS A 145 1.49 27.18 8.80
N ALA A 146 1.72 27.94 9.88
CA ALA A 146 3.03 27.99 10.54
C ALA A 146 3.41 26.65 11.20
N THR A 147 2.42 25.83 11.59
CA THR A 147 2.64 24.48 12.10
C THR A 147 2.95 23.51 10.96
N ALA A 148 2.27 23.66 9.82
CA ALA A 148 2.42 22.76 8.67
C ALA A 148 3.78 22.85 7.96
N VAL A 149 4.49 23.98 8.09
CA VAL A 149 5.83 24.19 7.49
C VAL A 149 7.00 23.75 8.38
N ARG A 150 6.74 23.27 9.59
CA ARG A 150 7.76 22.78 10.54
C ARG A 150 7.91 21.27 10.42
#